data_AF-A0ABD1YNQ9-F1
#
_entry.id   AF-A0ABD1YNQ9-F1
#
_cell.length_a   1.000
_cell.length_b   1.000
_cell.length_c   1.000
_cell.angle_alpha   90.00
_cell.angle_beta   90.00
_cell.angle_gamma   90.00
#
_symmetry.space_group_name_H-M   'P 1'
#
loop_
_entity.id
_entity.type
_entity.pdbx_description
1 polymer ?
#
loop_
_entity_poly.entity_id
_entity_poly.type
_entity_poly.pdbx_seq_one_letter_code
_entity_poly.pdbx_strand_id
1 'polypeptide(L)'
;MSNQTISDHDTPDPWMIAANGRFYLTFTCGDRIEIWASDNMEDFRSAVKSDIYTCSAQPGKGNPSHRTTMLRSSIQDPLDPNGWAFLGPLKGLPDHWHIDATVFTMNNRLFCVYSGWPLWRS
;
A
#
# COMPACT_ATOMS: atom_id res chain seq x y z
N MET A 1 4.56 -4.83 -25.56
CA MET A 1 3.54 -4.94 -24.49
C MET A 1 3.50 -6.40 -24.08
N SER A 2 3.78 -6.70 -22.81
CA SER A 2 3.55 -8.03 -22.24
C SER A 2 2.12 -8.08 -21.71
N ASN A 3 1.40 -9.16 -22.00
CA ASN A 3 0.02 -9.41 -21.55
C ASN A 3 -0.06 -10.70 -20.72
N GLN A 4 1.05 -11.06 -20.08
CA GLN A 4 1.17 -12.29 -19.32
C GLN A 4 0.70 -12.12 -17.89
N THR A 5 0.10 -13.17 -17.33
CA THR A 5 -0.18 -13.25 -15.90
C THR A 5 1.14 -13.41 -15.14
N ILE A 6 1.43 -12.46 -14.24
CA ILE A 6 2.71 -12.38 -13.53
C ILE A 6 2.74 -13.13 -12.19
N SER A 7 1.57 -13.53 -11.67
CA SER A 7 1.41 -14.23 -10.38
C SER A 7 0.31 -15.29 -10.49
N ASP A 8 0.51 -16.43 -9.82
CA ASP A 8 -0.51 -17.49 -9.73
C ASP A 8 -1.40 -17.34 -8.47
N HIS A 9 -1.31 -16.19 -7.77
CA HIS A 9 -2.10 -15.87 -6.58
C HIS A 9 -3.03 -14.69 -6.87
N ASP A 10 -4.16 -14.61 -6.13
CA ASP A 10 -5.03 -13.44 -6.17
C ASP A 10 -4.29 -12.22 -5.60
N THR A 11 -4.28 -11.14 -6.37
CA THR A 11 -3.52 -9.92 -6.08
C THR A 11 -4.37 -8.67 -6.41
N PRO A 12 -5.53 -8.51 -5.73
CA PRO A 12 -6.42 -7.39 -6.00
C PRO A 12 -5.77 -6.05 -5.66
N ASP A 13 -6.14 -5.00 -6.40
CA ASP A 13 -5.58 -3.65 -6.28
C ASP A 13 -4.03 -3.61 -6.33
N PRO A 14 -3.40 -4.19 -7.37
CA PRO A 14 -1.94 -4.31 -7.40
C PRO A 14 -1.27 -2.94 -7.54
N TRP A 15 -0.24 -2.71 -6.72
CA TRP A 15 0.61 -1.53 -6.81
C TRP A 15 2.09 -1.94 -6.86
N MET A 16 2.80 -1.47 -7.88
CA MET A 16 4.19 -1.87 -8.14
C MET A 16 5.12 -0.65 -8.28
N ILE A 17 6.33 -0.77 -7.74
CA ILE A 17 7.44 0.18 -7.99
C ILE A 17 8.73 -0.56 -8.34
N ALA A 18 9.57 0.09 -9.15
CA ALA A 18 10.95 -0.34 -9.40
C ALA A 18 11.91 0.47 -8.53
N ALA A 19 12.73 -0.20 -7.73
CA ALA A 19 13.71 0.42 -6.85
C ALA A 19 14.86 -0.54 -6.54
N ASN A 20 16.05 -0.02 -6.24
CA ASN A 20 17.22 -0.83 -5.84
C ASN A 20 17.53 -2.03 -6.78
N GLY A 21 17.23 -1.90 -8.08
CA GLY A 21 17.42 -2.98 -9.06
C GLY A 21 16.39 -4.11 -9.03
N ARG A 22 15.29 -3.96 -8.29
CA ARG A 22 14.21 -4.95 -8.15
C ARG A 22 12.84 -4.31 -8.38
N PHE A 23 11.82 -5.15 -8.48
CA PHE A 23 10.41 -4.77 -8.54
C PHE A 23 9.71 -5.19 -7.27
N TYR A 24 9.03 -4.25 -6.63
CA TYR A 24 8.27 -4.48 -5.41
C TYR A 24 6.79 -4.34 -5.70
N LEU A 25 6.01 -5.36 -5.33
CA LEU A 25 4.57 -5.44 -5.50
C LEU A 25 3.90 -5.53 -4.13
N THR A 26 2.84 -4.77 -3.93
CA THR A 26 1.87 -4.97 -2.85
C THR A 26 0.46 -5.01 -3.45
N PHE A 27 -0.48 -5.56 -2.69
CA PHE A 27 -1.86 -5.79 -3.11
C PHE A 27 -2.73 -5.98 -1.87
N THR A 28 -4.04 -5.94 -2.06
CA THR A 28 -5.00 -6.06 -0.97
C THR A 28 -5.03 -7.50 -0.45
N CYS A 29 -4.60 -7.73 0.81
CA CYS A 29 -4.72 -9.03 1.49
C CYS A 29 -5.92 -9.11 2.46
N GLY A 30 -6.56 -7.97 2.75
CA GLY A 30 -7.69 -7.86 3.68
C GLY A 30 -7.30 -7.67 5.14
N ASP A 31 -6.37 -8.46 5.67
CA ASP A 31 -5.96 -8.45 7.09
C ASP A 31 -4.51 -8.01 7.34
N ARG A 32 -3.72 -7.86 6.27
CA ARG A 32 -2.30 -7.50 6.34
C ARG A 32 -1.83 -6.74 5.11
N ILE A 33 -0.63 -6.20 5.22
CA ILE A 33 0.16 -5.65 4.11
C ILE A 33 1.33 -6.59 3.90
N GLU A 34 1.44 -7.12 2.69
CA GLU A 34 2.62 -7.86 2.23
C GLU A 34 3.37 -7.07 1.17
N ILE A 35 4.69 -7.25 1.13
CA ILE A 35 5.54 -6.79 0.02
C ILE A 35 6.18 -8.01 -0.62
N TRP A 36 6.04 -8.12 -1.94
CA TRP A 36 6.68 -9.13 -2.77
C TRP A 36 7.78 -8.47 -3.58
N ALA A 37 8.93 -9.11 -3.71
CA ALA A 37 10.06 -8.62 -4.50
C ALA A 37 10.51 -9.64 -5.54
N SER A 38 10.69 -9.16 -6.78
CA SER A 38 11.24 -9.94 -7.89
C SER A 38 12.31 -9.15 -8.64
N ASP A 39 13.24 -9.85 -9.26
CA ASP A 39 14.23 -9.25 -10.16
C ASP A 39 13.66 -9.12 -11.59
N ASN A 40 12.49 -9.71 -11.86
CA ASN A 40 11.78 -9.66 -13.13
C ASN A 40 10.34 -9.15 -12.92
N MET A 41 10.00 -8.01 -13.52
CA MET A 41 8.65 -7.44 -13.41
C MET A 41 7.55 -8.34 -14.01
N GLU A 42 7.92 -9.26 -14.89
CA GLU A 42 6.99 -10.17 -15.56
C GLU A 42 6.78 -11.50 -14.80
N ASP A 43 7.49 -11.74 -13.70
CA ASP A 43 7.37 -12.98 -12.93
C ASP A 43 7.54 -12.80 -11.42
N PHE A 44 6.47 -13.03 -10.68
CA PHE A 44 6.41 -12.99 -9.22
C PHE A 44 6.16 -14.38 -8.60
N ARG A 45 6.17 -15.47 -9.38
CA ARG A 45 5.90 -16.83 -8.89
C ARG A 45 6.91 -17.31 -7.85
N SER A 46 8.14 -16.84 -7.95
CA SER A 46 9.23 -17.10 -6.99
C SER A 46 9.67 -15.84 -6.23
N ALA A 47 8.76 -14.87 -6.07
CA ALA A 47 9.07 -13.64 -5.36
C ALA A 47 9.47 -13.90 -3.89
N VAL A 48 10.39 -13.09 -3.38
CA VAL A 48 10.67 -13.00 -1.94
C VAL A 48 9.54 -12.19 -1.31
N LYS A 49 8.95 -12.69 -0.22
CA LYS A 49 7.76 -12.09 0.41
C LYS A 49 8.06 -11.68 1.84
N SER A 50 7.43 -10.61 2.29
CA SER A 50 7.49 -10.17 3.69
C SER A 50 6.14 -9.62 4.13
N ASP A 51 5.68 -10.08 5.30
CA ASP A 51 4.48 -9.59 5.97
C ASP A 51 4.87 -8.38 6.83
N ILE A 52 4.42 -7.19 6.42
CA ILE A 52 4.88 -5.93 7.01
C ILE A 52 4.03 -5.51 8.18
N TYR A 53 2.70 -5.62 8.06
CA TYR A 53 1.80 -5.11 9.08
C TYR A 53 0.42 -5.76 9.01
N THR A 54 -0.18 -6.09 10.14
CA THR A 54 -1.58 -6.52 10.22
C THR A 54 -2.49 -5.29 10.20
N CYS A 55 -3.26 -5.11 9.14
CA CYS A 55 -4.23 -4.03 9.05
C CYS A 55 -5.57 -4.53 9.60
N SER A 56 -6.05 -3.91 10.67
CA SER A 56 -7.46 -4.05 11.06
C SER A 56 -8.14 -2.68 10.94
N ALA A 57 -9.19 -2.62 10.11
CA ALA A 57 -10.19 -1.57 10.22
C ALA A 57 -10.74 -1.58 11.66
N GLN A 58 -11.21 -0.43 12.17
CA GLN A 58 -11.71 -0.34 13.55
C GLN A 58 -12.78 -1.42 13.79
N PRO A 59 -12.53 -2.41 14.66
CA PRO A 59 -13.46 -3.50 14.88
C PRO A 59 -14.84 -2.96 15.25
N GLY A 60 -15.88 -3.45 14.57
CA GLY A 60 -17.27 -3.09 14.84
C GLY A 60 -17.78 -1.78 14.23
N LYS A 61 -16.94 -0.97 13.54
CA LYS A 61 -17.42 0.26 12.87
C LYS A 61 -17.69 0.11 11.37
N GLY A 62 -17.18 -0.96 10.76
CA GLY A 62 -17.43 -1.27 9.35
C GLY A 62 -16.91 -0.22 8.38
N ASN A 63 -17.49 -0.20 7.17
CA ASN A 63 -17.00 0.59 6.04
C ASN A 63 -16.79 2.10 6.34
N PRO A 64 -17.68 2.82 7.06
CA PRO A 64 -17.50 4.26 7.35
C PRO A 64 -16.22 4.61 8.12
N SER A 65 -15.60 3.64 8.78
CA SER A 65 -14.37 3.86 9.57
C SER A 65 -13.08 3.90 8.75
N HIS A 66 -13.11 3.63 7.44
CA HIS A 66 -11.90 3.63 6.63
C HIS A 66 -11.21 5.00 6.62
N ARG A 67 -9.90 4.95 6.90
CA ARG A 67 -8.96 6.06 6.77
C ARG A 67 -7.71 5.52 6.09
N THR A 68 -7.10 6.30 5.22
CA THR A 68 -5.72 6.10 4.77
C THR A 68 -4.80 6.15 5.99
N THR A 69 -4.07 5.07 6.23
CA THR A 69 -3.06 4.98 7.28
C THR A 69 -1.65 4.96 6.68
N MET A 70 -0.67 5.32 7.50
CA MET A 70 0.71 5.47 7.08
C MET A 70 1.61 4.50 7.86
N LEU A 71 2.41 3.75 7.11
CA LEU A 71 3.57 3.01 7.62
C LEU A 71 4.84 3.73 7.16
N ARG A 72 5.91 3.63 7.96
CA ARG A 72 7.23 4.13 7.58
C ARG A 72 8.30 3.10 7.94
N SER A 73 9.15 2.76 6.97
CA SER A 73 10.39 2.03 7.26
C SER A 73 11.51 3.01 7.62
N SER A 74 12.31 2.67 8.63
CA SER A 74 13.61 3.32 8.90
C SER A 74 14.80 2.54 8.32
N ILE A 75 14.54 1.42 7.64
CA ILE A 75 15.54 0.54 7.04
C ILE A 75 15.43 0.62 5.51
N GLN A 76 16.57 0.58 4.83
CA GLN A 76 16.64 0.68 3.36
C GLN A 76 15.99 -0.52 2.65
N ASP A 77 16.12 -1.72 3.23
CA ASP A 77 15.46 -2.92 2.72
C ASP A 77 13.97 -2.94 3.15
N PRO A 78 13.02 -2.76 2.20
CA PRO A 78 11.59 -2.76 2.54
C PRO A 78 11.08 -4.15 2.95
N LEU A 79 11.84 -5.22 2.72
CA LEU A 79 11.45 -6.58 3.10
C LEU A 79 11.76 -6.90 4.57
N ASP A 80 12.52 -6.06 5.29
CA ASP A 80 12.75 -6.27 6.72
C ASP A 80 11.53 -5.78 7.54
N PRO A 81 10.72 -6.69 8.11
CA PRO A 81 9.53 -6.29 8.85
C PRO A 81 9.87 -5.49 10.11
N ASN A 82 11.08 -5.62 10.65
CA ASN A 82 11.51 -4.90 11.86
C ASN A 82 11.79 -3.41 11.60
N GLY A 83 11.91 -3.02 10.33
CA GLY A 83 12.12 -1.63 9.94
C GLY A 83 10.87 -0.77 10.00
N TRP A 84 9.68 -1.37 10.05
CA TRP A 84 8.42 -0.68 9.85
C TRP A 84 7.76 -0.22 11.16
N ALA A 85 7.31 1.03 11.15
CA ALA A 85 6.54 1.63 12.22
C ALA A 85 5.19 2.17 11.72
N PHE A 86 4.14 1.93 12.49
CA PHE A 86 2.82 2.51 12.26
C PHE A 86 2.73 3.94 12.74
N LEU A 87 2.38 4.85 11.83
CA LEU A 87 2.30 6.28 12.11
C LEU A 87 0.86 6.76 12.37
N GLY A 88 -0.13 5.89 12.17
CA GLY A 88 -1.55 6.23 12.27
C GLY A 88 -2.15 6.77 10.96
N PRO A 89 -3.34 7.40 11.04
CA PRO A 89 -4.01 8.01 9.89
C PRO A 89 -3.19 9.12 9.24
N LEU A 90 -3.40 9.33 7.94
CA LEU A 90 -2.86 10.48 7.21
C LEU A 90 -3.30 11.79 7.88
N LYS A 91 -2.32 12.60 8.28
CA LYS A 91 -2.55 13.85 9.00
C LYS A 91 -2.91 14.99 8.04
N GLY A 92 -3.60 16.01 8.57
CA GLY A 92 -3.95 17.21 7.81
C GLY A 92 -5.25 17.09 7.00
N LEU A 93 -5.95 15.96 7.09
CA LEU A 93 -7.29 15.77 6.55
C LEU A 93 -8.34 15.89 7.66
N PRO A 94 -9.55 16.41 7.36
CA PRO A 94 -10.68 16.31 8.27
C PRO A 94 -11.09 14.84 8.45
N ASP A 95 -11.73 14.53 9.57
CA ASP A 95 -12.17 13.16 9.89
C ASP A 95 -13.34 12.74 8.98
N HIS A 96 -13.03 12.09 7.86
CA HIS A 96 -14.02 11.58 6.90
C HIS A 96 -13.54 10.26 6.28
N TRP A 97 -14.44 9.54 5.62
CA TRP A 97 -14.11 8.29 4.94
C TRP A 97 -13.18 8.52 3.74
N HIS A 98 -12.05 7.82 3.68
CA HIS A 98 -11.15 7.81 2.52
C HIS A 98 -10.29 6.54 2.38
N ILE A 99 -10.05 6.12 1.14
CA ILE A 99 -9.26 4.94 0.72
C ILE A 99 -8.46 5.22 -0.57
N ASP A 100 -7.73 4.22 -1.07
CA ASP A 100 -7.05 4.21 -2.37
C ASP A 100 -6.10 5.40 -2.58
N ALA A 101 -5.36 5.74 -1.54
CA ALA A 101 -4.43 6.86 -1.60
C ALA A 101 -3.20 6.51 -2.46
N THR A 102 -2.80 7.45 -3.30
CA THR A 102 -1.54 7.39 -4.05
C THR A 102 -0.81 8.72 -3.94
N VAL A 103 0.52 8.66 -4.05
CA VAL A 103 1.38 9.84 -3.98
C VAL A 103 2.19 10.00 -5.25
N PHE A 104 2.38 11.25 -5.67
CA PHE A 104 3.23 11.58 -6.81
C PHE A 104 3.88 12.94 -6.61
N THR A 105 5.01 13.15 -7.30
CA THR A 105 5.70 14.44 -7.29
C THR A 105 5.47 15.17 -8.59
N MET A 106 5.07 16.45 -8.53
CA MET A 106 4.91 17.32 -9.69
C MET A 106 5.45 18.71 -9.33
N ASN A 107 6.29 19.30 -10.19
CA ASN A 107 6.89 20.63 -9.95
C ASN A 107 7.56 20.76 -8.57
N ASN A 108 8.35 19.74 -8.19
CA ASN A 108 9.06 19.67 -6.91
C ASN A 108 8.15 19.72 -5.66
N ARG A 109 6.88 19.35 -5.80
CA ARG A 109 5.90 19.25 -4.71
C ARG A 109 5.33 17.84 -4.66
N LEU A 110 5.23 17.30 -3.45
CA LEU A 110 4.60 16.01 -3.19
C LEU A 110 3.08 16.21 -3.06
N PHE A 111 2.32 15.41 -3.79
CA PHE A 111 0.86 15.38 -3.75
C PHE A 111 0.39 14.01 -3.27
N CYS A 112 -0.73 14.01 -2.57
CA CYS A 112 -1.49 12.82 -2.23
C CYS A 112 -2.90 12.99 -2.80
N VAL A 113 -3.40 11.97 -3.49
CA VAL A 113 -4.77 11.92 -4.03
C VAL A 113 -5.39 10.62 -3.55
N TYR A 114 -6.68 10.66 -3.21
CA TYR A 114 -7.39 9.53 -2.61
C TYR A 114 -8.88 9.57 -3.01
N SER A 115 -9.55 8.42 -2.89
CA SER A 115 -11.02 8.31 -2.98
C SER A 115 -11.64 8.63 -1.63
N GLY A 116 -12.60 9.55 -1.57
CA GLY A 116 -13.20 9.98 -0.30
C GLY A 116 -14.65 10.42 -0.41
N TRP A 117 -15.38 10.33 0.70
CA TRP A 117 -16.74 10.86 0.77
C TRP A 117 -16.71 12.39 0.85
N PRO A 118 -17.73 13.07 0.32
CA PRO A 118 -17.86 14.51 0.50
C PRO A 118 -17.96 14.86 1.99
N LEU A 119 -17.32 15.96 2.39
CA LEU A 119 -17.27 16.40 3.79
C LEU A 119 -18.63 16.72 4.40
N TRP A 120 -19.65 16.95 3.58
CA TRP A 120 -21.02 17.21 4.02
C TRP A 120 -21.85 15.94 4.27
N ARG A 121 -21.25 14.74 4.11
CA ARG A 121 -21.86 13.43 4.40
C ARG A 121 -21.22 12.68 5.58
N SER A 122 -20.37 13.33 6.36
CA SER A 122 -19.65 12.71 7.49
C SER A 122 -20.56 12.30 8.63
#